data_AF-H9ZQS9-F1
#
_entry.id   AF-H9ZQS9-F1
#
_cell.length_a   1.000
_cell.length_b   1.000
_cell.length_c   1.000
_cell.angle_alpha   90.00
_cell.angle_beta   90.00
_cell.angle_gamma   90.00
#
_symmetry.space_group_name_H-M   'P 1'
#
loop_
_entity.id
_entity.type
_entity.pdbx_description
1 polymer ?
#
loop_
_entity_poly.entity_id
_entity_poly.type
_entity_poly.pdbx_seq_one_letter_code
_entity_poly.pdbx_strand_id
1 'polypeptide(L)'
;MELPRAFGLLLHPTSLPGPYGVGVLGQEARDFLRFLKEAGGRYWQVLPLGPTGYGDSPYQSFSAFAGNPYLIDLRPLAERGYVRLEDPGFPQGRVDYGLLYAWKWPALKEAFRGFKEKASPEEREAFAAFREREAWWLEDYALFMALKGAHGGLPWNRWPLSLRKREEKALREAKSALAEEVAFHAFTQWLFFRQWGALKAEAEALGIRIIGDMPIFVAEDSAEVWAHPEWFHLDEEGRPTVVAGVPPDYFSETGQRWGNPLYRWDVLEREGFSFWIRRLEKALELFHLVRVDHFRGFEAYWEIPASCPTAVEGRWVKAPGEKLFQKIQEVFGEVPVLAEDLGVITPEVEALRDRFGLPGMKVLQFAFDDGMENPFLPHNYPAHGWVVVYTGTHDNDTTLGWYRTATPHEKAFVARYLADWGITFREEEEVPWALMHLGMKSVARLAVYPVQDVLALGSEARMNYPGRPSGNWAWRLLPGGLSPEHGARLRAMAEATERL
;
A
#
# COMPACT_ATOMS: atom_id res chain seq x y z
N MET A 1 -20.82 -0.93 -5.03
CA MET A 1 -20.62 0.43 -4.48
C MET A 1 -20.95 1.47 -5.56
N GLU A 2 -21.49 2.63 -5.22
CA GLU A 2 -21.52 3.78 -6.14
C GLU A 2 -20.51 4.84 -5.69
N LEU A 3 -19.50 5.12 -6.51
CA LEU A 3 -18.56 6.20 -6.25
C LEU A 3 -19.21 7.57 -6.57
N PRO A 4 -19.18 8.56 -5.66
CA PRO A 4 -19.51 9.92 -6.04
C PRO A 4 -18.48 10.44 -7.05
N ARG A 5 -18.89 11.40 -7.89
CA ARG A 5 -17.96 12.13 -8.75
C ARG A 5 -17.11 13.06 -7.87
N ALA A 6 -15.86 12.69 -7.60
CA ALA A 6 -15.00 13.31 -6.60
C ALA A 6 -13.52 13.35 -7.04
N PHE A 7 -12.67 13.91 -6.18
CA PHE A 7 -11.22 13.76 -6.28
C PHE A 7 -10.57 13.44 -4.93
N GLY A 8 -9.33 12.96 -4.99
CA GLY A 8 -8.48 12.68 -3.84
C GLY A 8 -7.00 12.82 -4.14
N LEU A 9 -6.17 12.57 -3.14
CA LEU A 9 -4.72 12.62 -3.25
C LEU A 9 -4.07 11.31 -2.79
N LEU A 10 -3.03 10.89 -3.49
CA LEU A 10 -2.15 9.77 -3.14
C LEU A 10 -0.94 10.32 -2.36
N LEU A 11 -0.84 9.94 -1.09
CA LEU A 11 0.29 10.28 -0.22
C LEU A 11 0.47 9.20 0.83
N HIS A 12 1.57 8.45 0.78
CA HIS A 12 1.84 7.48 1.83
C HIS A 12 2.25 8.20 3.14
N PRO A 13 1.87 7.70 4.33
CA PRO A 13 2.20 8.38 5.59
C PRO A 13 3.70 8.57 5.84
N THR A 14 4.58 7.73 5.27
CA THR A 14 6.04 7.93 5.38
C THR A 14 6.50 9.25 4.75
N SER A 15 5.76 9.73 3.74
CA SER A 15 6.05 10.95 2.99
C SER A 15 5.55 12.22 3.68
N LEU A 16 4.84 12.11 4.82
CA LEU A 16 4.49 13.28 5.61
C LEU A 16 5.75 13.99 6.13
N PRO A 17 5.72 15.33 6.24
CA PRO A 17 6.83 16.08 6.82
C PRO A 17 6.91 15.80 8.34
N GLY A 18 7.94 16.34 8.98
CA GLY A 18 8.07 16.29 10.44
C GLY A 18 9.41 15.73 10.92
N PRO A 19 9.64 15.79 12.24
CA PRO A 19 10.90 15.37 12.85
C PRO A 19 11.09 13.85 12.80
N TYR A 20 12.28 13.40 13.21
CA TYR A 20 12.59 11.97 13.45
C TYR A 20 12.55 11.07 12.19
N GLY A 21 12.91 11.63 11.04
CA GLY A 21 13.34 10.87 9.85
C GLY A 21 12.26 10.27 8.96
N VAL A 22 11.03 10.12 9.44
CA VAL A 22 9.91 9.54 8.68
C VAL A 22 8.60 10.20 9.06
N GLY A 23 7.67 10.32 8.11
CA GLY A 23 6.30 10.72 8.41
C GLY A 23 5.59 9.69 9.30
N VAL A 24 4.71 10.18 10.18
CA VAL A 24 4.04 9.38 11.23
C VAL A 24 2.56 9.73 11.34
N LEU A 25 1.80 8.91 12.06
CA LEU A 25 0.35 9.07 12.33
C LEU A 25 0.09 10.13 13.41
N GLY A 26 0.62 11.34 13.17
CA GLY A 26 0.68 12.43 14.13
C GLY A 26 -0.05 13.70 13.67
N GLN A 27 0.44 14.84 14.15
CA GLN A 27 -0.15 16.15 13.83
C GLN A 27 -0.10 16.46 12.33
N GLU A 28 1.00 16.12 11.65
CA GLU A 28 1.20 16.40 10.22
C GLU A 28 0.23 15.60 9.35
N ALA A 29 -0.19 14.41 9.79
CA ALA A 29 -1.24 13.64 9.14
C ALA A 29 -2.60 14.35 9.25
N ARG A 30 -2.92 14.92 10.42
CA ARG A 30 -4.14 15.73 10.62
C ARG A 30 -4.09 17.02 9.81
N ASP A 31 -2.93 17.66 9.72
CA ASP A 31 -2.72 18.85 8.90
C ASP A 31 -2.97 18.54 7.42
N PHE A 32 -2.50 17.39 6.93
CA PHE A 32 -2.78 16.92 5.58
C PHE A 32 -4.28 16.65 5.35
N LEU A 33 -4.99 16.04 6.30
CA LEU A 33 -6.44 15.86 6.19
C LEU A 33 -7.19 17.18 6.14
N ARG A 34 -6.78 18.17 6.95
CA ARG A 34 -7.35 19.53 6.90
C ARG A 34 -7.08 20.22 5.57
N PHE A 35 -5.85 20.14 5.07
CA PHE A 35 -5.51 20.62 3.73
C PHE A 35 -6.40 19.97 2.66
N LEU A 36 -6.55 18.65 2.70
CA LEU A 36 -7.37 17.91 1.74
C LEU A 36 -8.84 18.36 1.81
N LYS A 37 -9.37 18.56 3.03
CA LYS A 37 -10.72 19.07 3.25
C LYS A 37 -10.91 20.47 2.69
N GLU A 38 -9.96 21.38 2.94
CA GLU A 38 -9.99 22.76 2.45
C GLU A 38 -9.94 22.81 0.92
N ALA A 39 -9.11 21.95 0.31
CA ALA A 39 -9.05 21.74 -1.13
C ALA A 39 -10.34 21.15 -1.73
N GLY A 40 -11.27 20.65 -0.91
CA GLY A 40 -12.49 19.98 -1.36
C GLY A 40 -12.30 18.51 -1.74
N GLY A 41 -11.15 17.93 -1.43
CA GLY A 41 -10.87 16.51 -1.67
C GLY A 41 -11.66 15.63 -0.70
N ARG A 42 -12.06 14.45 -1.17
CA ARG A 42 -12.87 13.49 -0.41
C ARG A 42 -12.20 12.14 -0.21
N TYR A 43 -11.04 11.94 -0.83
CA TYR A 43 -10.32 10.67 -0.76
C TYR A 43 -8.83 10.87 -0.46
N TRP A 44 -8.30 10.12 0.50
CA TRP A 44 -6.88 9.97 0.73
C TRP A 44 -6.47 8.53 0.41
N GLN A 45 -5.61 8.35 -0.58
CA GLN A 45 -5.04 7.04 -0.90
C GLN A 45 -3.67 6.86 -0.27
N VAL A 46 -3.45 5.69 0.33
CA VAL A 46 -2.17 5.26 0.90
C VAL A 46 -1.72 3.95 0.24
N LEU A 47 -0.42 3.69 0.26
CA LEU A 47 0.16 2.36 -0.02
C LEU A 47 -0.09 1.40 1.17
N PRO A 48 0.23 0.10 1.04
CA PRO A 48 0.04 -0.85 2.14
C PRO A 48 0.71 -0.39 3.44
N LEU A 49 0.05 -0.62 4.58
CA LEU A 49 0.51 -0.12 5.88
C LEU A 49 1.24 -1.18 6.71
N GLY A 50 1.64 -2.29 6.09
CA GLY A 50 2.30 -3.41 6.77
C GLY A 50 3.75 -3.11 7.17
N PRO A 51 4.30 -3.82 8.18
CA PRO A 51 5.72 -3.73 8.54
C PRO A 51 6.61 -4.19 7.36
N THR A 52 7.60 -3.37 7.02
CA THR A 52 8.48 -3.59 5.87
C THR A 52 9.78 -4.30 6.26
N GLY A 53 10.34 -5.07 5.32
CA GLY A 53 11.62 -5.74 5.45
C GLY A 53 12.74 -5.09 4.62
N TYR A 54 13.72 -5.89 4.21
CA TYR A 54 14.80 -5.42 3.34
C TYR A 54 14.25 -4.86 2.01
N GLY A 55 14.76 -3.71 1.58
CA GLY A 55 14.26 -2.98 0.41
C GLY A 55 13.06 -2.06 0.69
N ASP A 56 12.55 -2.07 1.93
CA ASP A 56 11.59 -1.10 2.48
C ASP A 56 10.23 -1.04 1.76
N SER A 57 9.96 -2.02 0.89
CA SER A 57 8.74 -2.07 0.08
C SER A 57 7.50 -2.35 0.92
N PRO A 58 6.47 -1.49 0.87
CA PRO A 58 5.16 -1.76 1.46
C PRO A 58 4.50 -3.05 0.94
N TYR A 59 4.86 -3.49 -0.27
CA TYR A 59 4.29 -4.68 -0.93
C TYR A 59 4.95 -5.99 -0.51
N GLN A 60 6.02 -5.93 0.30
CA GLN A 60 6.70 -7.10 0.84
C GLN A 60 6.73 -7.06 2.37
N SER A 61 5.53 -7.20 2.96
CA SER A 61 5.36 -7.06 4.41
C SER A 61 5.61 -8.37 5.17
N PHE A 62 6.10 -8.25 6.40
CA PHE A 62 6.21 -9.36 7.35
C PHE A 62 4.86 -9.93 7.81
N SER A 63 3.75 -9.22 7.59
CA SER A 63 2.41 -9.77 7.85
C SER A 63 1.35 -9.10 6.98
N ALA A 64 0.33 -9.87 6.61
CA ALA A 64 -0.87 -9.42 5.93
C ALA A 64 -1.84 -8.63 6.83
N PHE A 65 -1.64 -8.66 8.16
CA PHE A 65 -2.55 -8.06 9.14
C PHE A 65 -1.91 -6.93 9.96
N ALA A 66 -0.61 -7.03 10.26
CA ALA A 66 0.09 -6.07 11.11
C ALA A 66 0.22 -4.68 10.48
N GLY A 67 0.35 -3.66 11.32
CA GLY A 67 0.69 -2.29 10.94
C GLY A 67 2.17 -1.96 11.12
N ASN A 68 2.66 -0.97 10.36
CA ASN A 68 4.08 -0.60 10.30
C ASN A 68 4.52 0.20 11.54
N PRO A 69 5.43 -0.33 12.39
CA PRO A 69 5.93 0.39 13.56
C PRO A 69 6.68 1.69 13.22
N TYR A 70 7.17 1.84 11.99
CA TYR A 70 7.78 3.09 11.53
C TYR A 70 6.81 4.24 11.38
N LEU A 71 5.50 3.99 11.33
CA LEU A 71 4.50 5.04 11.25
C LEU A 71 4.03 5.53 12.63
N ILE A 72 4.48 4.90 13.72
CA ILE A 72 4.14 5.33 15.08
C ILE A 72 4.76 6.70 15.36
N ASP A 73 3.93 7.64 15.80
CA ASP A 73 4.36 8.92 16.36
C ASP A 73 4.86 8.70 17.79
N LEU A 74 6.15 9.02 18.01
CA LEU A 74 6.80 8.86 19.31
C LEU A 74 6.57 10.06 20.24
N ARG A 75 6.15 11.22 19.72
CA ARG A 75 5.98 12.44 20.53
C ARG A 75 4.97 12.27 21.66
N PRO A 76 3.78 11.68 21.44
CA PRO A 76 2.84 11.42 22.53
C PRO A 76 3.41 10.48 23.62
N LEU A 77 4.35 9.60 23.27
CA LEU A 77 5.02 8.71 24.24
C LEU A 77 6.07 9.48 25.04
N ALA A 78 6.79 10.41 24.40
CA ALA A 78 7.75 11.29 25.06
C ALA A 78 7.06 12.29 26.01
N GLU A 79 5.93 12.87 25.60
CA GLU A 79 5.09 13.75 26.44
C GLU A 79 4.60 13.04 27.71
N ARG A 80 4.34 11.74 27.64
CA ARG A 80 3.99 10.87 28.78
C ARG A 80 5.20 10.41 29.60
N GLY A 81 6.41 10.81 29.20
CA GLY A 81 7.65 10.45 29.88
C GLY A 81 8.08 8.99 29.71
N TYR A 82 7.60 8.30 28.65
CA TYR A 82 7.99 6.91 28.37
C TYR A 82 9.32 6.79 27.64
N VAL A 83 9.71 7.81 26.87
CA VAL A 83 10.94 7.81 26.09
C VAL A 83 11.49 9.22 25.96
N ARG A 84 12.81 9.35 25.90
CA ARG A 84 13.49 10.59 25.50
C ARG A 84 13.84 10.51 24.02
N LEU A 85 13.54 11.56 23.27
CA LEU A 85 13.80 11.62 21.83
C LEU A 85 14.89 12.64 21.53
N GLU A 86 15.90 12.20 20.79
CA GLU A 86 16.95 13.05 20.24
C GLU A 86 17.17 12.64 18.78
N ASP A 87 17.26 13.64 17.89
CA ASP A 87 17.44 13.40 16.47
C ASP A 87 18.90 12.97 16.20
N PRO A 88 19.14 11.77 15.65
CA PRO A 88 20.49 11.30 15.34
C PRO A 88 21.11 11.96 14.10
N GLY A 89 20.42 12.93 13.47
CA GLY A 89 20.86 13.62 12.26
C GLY A 89 20.13 13.16 11.00
N PHE A 90 18.82 12.93 11.10
CA PHE A 90 18.03 12.51 9.94
C PHE A 90 17.98 13.58 8.84
N PRO A 91 18.03 13.18 7.55
CA PRO A 91 17.73 14.09 6.46
C PRO A 91 16.25 14.50 6.47
N GLN A 92 15.97 15.70 5.97
CA GLN A 92 14.61 16.15 5.65
C GLN A 92 14.31 15.89 4.16
N GLY A 93 13.04 15.72 3.81
CA GLY A 93 12.61 15.47 2.43
C GLY A 93 12.91 14.05 1.91
N ARG A 94 13.63 13.23 2.66
CA ARG A 94 13.88 11.82 2.35
C ARG A 94 13.94 10.96 3.61
N VAL A 95 13.44 9.73 3.55
CA VAL A 95 13.61 8.72 4.59
C VAL A 95 14.98 8.05 4.43
N ASP A 96 15.78 8.02 5.49
CA ASP A 96 16.93 7.12 5.61
C ASP A 96 16.48 5.87 6.39
N TYR A 97 16.08 4.82 5.67
CA TYR A 97 15.57 3.59 6.28
C TYR A 97 16.62 2.84 7.10
N GLY A 98 17.91 2.94 6.74
CA GLY A 98 18.99 2.32 7.50
C GLY A 98 19.16 2.98 8.87
N LEU A 99 19.23 4.31 8.90
CA LEU A 99 19.27 5.08 10.14
C LEU A 99 17.96 4.92 10.95
N LEU A 100 16.81 4.86 10.26
CA LEU A 100 15.51 4.66 10.88
C LEU A 100 15.42 3.30 11.58
N TYR A 101 15.88 2.22 10.93
CA TYR A 101 15.95 0.89 11.53
C TYR A 101 16.84 0.91 12.78
N ALA A 102 18.03 1.52 12.68
CA ALA A 102 18.99 1.56 13.78
C ALA A 102 18.52 2.41 14.98
N TRP A 103 17.72 3.47 14.75
CA TRP A 103 17.30 4.41 15.80
C TRP A 103 15.89 4.14 16.33
N LYS A 104 14.91 3.90 15.46
CA LYS A 104 13.49 3.84 15.84
C LYS A 104 13.14 2.56 16.61
N TRP A 105 13.78 1.43 16.29
CA TRP A 105 13.58 0.19 17.05
C TRP A 105 14.04 0.31 18.51
N PRO A 106 15.27 0.79 18.82
CA PRO A 106 15.66 1.10 20.19
C PRO A 106 14.74 2.11 20.89
N ALA A 107 14.33 3.17 20.19
CA ALA A 107 13.43 4.18 20.76
C ALA A 107 12.06 3.59 21.16
N LEU A 108 11.47 2.73 20.33
CA LEU A 108 10.23 2.03 20.65
C LEU A 108 10.40 1.06 21.82
N LYS A 109 11.54 0.35 21.90
CA LYS A 109 11.84 -0.52 23.06
C LYS A 109 11.98 0.28 24.35
N GLU A 110 12.60 1.44 24.30
CA GLU A 110 12.67 2.35 25.45
C GLU A 110 11.28 2.84 25.85
N ALA A 111 10.46 3.26 24.88
CA ALA A 111 9.07 3.63 25.13
C ALA A 111 8.26 2.50 25.78
N PHE A 112 8.48 1.24 25.38
CA PHE A 112 7.83 0.09 26.00
C PHE A 112 8.29 -0.13 27.45
N ARG A 113 9.58 0.02 27.76
CA ARG A 113 10.07 -0.03 29.14
C ARG A 113 9.45 1.08 30.00
N GLY A 114 9.49 2.32 29.51
CA GLY A 114 8.88 3.46 30.19
C GLY A 114 7.37 3.31 30.36
N PHE A 115 6.67 2.74 29.37
CA PHE A 115 5.26 2.37 29.47
C PHE A 115 5.04 1.35 30.60
N LYS A 116 5.80 0.25 30.64
CA LYS A 116 5.64 -0.75 31.70
C LYS A 116 5.88 -0.19 33.12
N GLU A 117 6.71 0.83 33.26
CA GLU A 117 6.98 1.49 34.54
C GLU A 117 5.90 2.51 34.91
N LYS A 118 5.45 3.33 33.95
CA LYS A 118 4.70 4.57 34.22
C LYS A 118 3.28 4.59 33.67
N ALA A 119 2.89 3.62 32.84
CA ALA A 119 1.55 3.59 32.25
C ALA A 119 0.49 3.47 33.34
N SER A 120 -0.57 4.26 33.14
CA SER A 120 -1.77 4.22 33.96
C SER A 120 -2.46 2.84 33.88
N PRO A 121 -3.25 2.46 34.89
CA PRO A 121 -4.06 1.24 34.83
C PRO A 121 -4.95 1.17 33.57
N GLU A 122 -5.53 2.31 33.16
CA GLU A 122 -6.41 2.41 32.00
C GLU A 122 -5.67 2.12 30.68
N GLU A 123 -4.43 2.59 30.55
CA GLU A 123 -3.60 2.31 29.38
C GLU A 123 -3.16 0.85 29.31
N ARG A 124 -2.89 0.22 30.47
CA ARG A 124 -2.55 -1.21 30.55
C ARG A 124 -3.76 -2.07 30.19
N GLU A 125 -4.94 -1.69 30.65
CA GLU A 125 -6.19 -2.36 30.31
C GLU A 125 -6.47 -2.27 28.81
N ALA A 126 -6.34 -1.08 28.21
CA ALA A 126 -6.51 -0.90 26.77
C ALA A 126 -5.52 -1.74 25.95
N PHE A 127 -4.27 -1.87 26.42
CA PHE A 127 -3.28 -2.73 25.77
C PHE A 127 -3.62 -4.22 25.94
N ALA A 128 -4.04 -4.66 27.13
CA ALA A 128 -4.45 -6.04 27.38
C ALA A 128 -5.66 -6.44 26.51
N ALA A 129 -6.69 -5.60 26.47
CA ALA A 129 -7.88 -5.82 25.66
C ALA A 129 -7.55 -5.89 24.15
N PHE A 130 -6.61 -5.06 23.66
CA PHE A 130 -6.13 -5.17 22.28
C PHE A 130 -5.47 -6.52 22.01
N ARG A 131 -4.59 -6.99 22.92
CA ARG A 131 -3.91 -8.27 22.76
C ARG A 131 -4.89 -9.44 22.71
N GLU A 132 -5.92 -9.41 23.53
CA GLU A 132 -6.95 -10.46 23.57
C GLU A 132 -7.80 -10.44 22.29
N ARG A 133 -8.28 -9.26 21.86
CA ARG A 133 -9.07 -9.11 20.64
C ARG A 133 -8.34 -9.59 19.39
N GLU A 134 -7.06 -9.24 19.28
CA GLU A 134 -6.26 -9.48 18.08
C GLU A 134 -5.42 -10.76 18.15
N ALA A 135 -5.56 -11.56 19.21
CA ALA A 135 -4.73 -12.74 19.47
C ALA A 135 -4.66 -13.72 18.28
N TRP A 136 -5.73 -13.80 17.49
CA TRP A 136 -5.85 -14.72 16.36
C TRP A 136 -4.83 -14.51 15.23
N TRP A 137 -4.22 -13.32 15.11
CA TRP A 137 -3.06 -13.07 14.22
C TRP A 137 -1.87 -12.49 14.99
N LEU A 138 -2.12 -11.73 16.05
CA LEU A 138 -1.09 -11.00 16.79
C LEU A 138 -0.11 -11.92 17.49
N GLU A 139 -0.58 -13.07 17.99
CA GLU A 139 0.28 -14.04 18.68
C GLU A 139 1.35 -14.61 17.74
N ASP A 140 0.94 -14.99 16.52
CA ASP A 140 1.85 -15.50 15.50
C ASP A 140 2.77 -14.40 14.98
N TYR A 141 2.26 -13.21 14.69
CA TYR A 141 3.07 -12.07 14.26
C TYR A 141 4.13 -11.69 15.31
N ALA A 142 3.73 -11.55 16.57
CA ALA A 142 4.63 -11.10 17.63
C ALA A 142 5.73 -12.14 17.92
N LEU A 143 5.38 -13.43 17.92
CA LEU A 143 6.37 -14.51 18.05
C LEU A 143 7.27 -14.61 16.82
N PHE A 144 6.74 -14.46 15.61
CA PHE A 144 7.51 -14.42 14.37
C PHE A 144 8.58 -13.31 14.43
N MET A 145 8.19 -12.10 14.80
CA MET A 145 9.12 -10.97 14.89
C MET A 145 10.17 -11.15 16.00
N ALA A 146 9.75 -11.67 17.16
CA ALA A 146 10.68 -11.97 18.26
C ALA A 146 11.72 -13.04 17.85
N LEU A 147 11.28 -14.12 17.19
CA LEU A 147 12.14 -15.16 16.65
C LEU A 147 13.07 -14.63 15.58
N LYS A 148 12.57 -13.76 14.69
CA LYS A 148 13.36 -13.10 13.66
C LYS A 148 14.50 -12.30 14.27
N GLY A 149 14.22 -11.51 15.31
CA GLY A 149 15.24 -10.77 16.06
C GLY A 149 16.26 -11.69 16.72
N ALA A 150 15.80 -12.74 17.41
CA ALA A 150 16.64 -13.72 18.10
C ALA A 150 17.59 -14.49 17.15
N HIS A 151 17.23 -14.60 15.86
CA HIS A 151 18.03 -15.25 14.83
C HIS A 151 18.69 -14.25 13.87
N GLY A 152 18.93 -13.01 14.32
CA GLY A 152 19.71 -12.02 13.57
C GLY A 152 19.07 -11.59 12.25
N GLY A 153 17.74 -11.62 12.15
CA GLY A 153 17.00 -11.22 10.95
C GLY A 153 16.81 -12.32 9.91
N LEU A 154 17.26 -13.55 10.17
CA LEU A 154 17.04 -14.68 9.26
C LEU A 154 15.54 -14.88 8.96
N PRO A 155 15.18 -15.27 7.72
CA PRO A 155 13.81 -15.60 7.38
C PRO A 155 13.37 -16.90 8.08
N TRP A 156 12.05 -17.06 8.27
CA TRP A 156 11.50 -18.17 9.05
C TRP A 156 11.90 -19.56 8.54
N ASN A 157 11.99 -19.72 7.22
CA ASN A 157 12.38 -20.96 6.57
C ASN A 157 13.89 -21.25 6.66
N ARG A 158 14.65 -20.44 7.41
CA ARG A 158 16.04 -20.69 7.78
C ARG A 158 16.27 -20.87 9.27
N TRP A 159 15.22 -20.79 10.10
CA TRP A 159 15.29 -21.10 11.53
C TRP A 159 15.51 -22.60 11.80
N PRO A 160 15.88 -22.98 13.04
CA PRO A 160 15.90 -24.38 13.47
C PRO A 160 14.60 -25.10 13.12
N LEU A 161 14.70 -26.37 12.74
CA LEU A 161 13.56 -27.13 12.19
C LEU A 161 12.34 -27.15 13.11
N SER A 162 12.54 -27.28 14.41
CA SER A 162 11.44 -27.32 15.38
C SER A 162 10.64 -26.01 15.45
N LEU A 163 11.31 -24.86 15.27
CA LEU A 163 10.65 -23.55 15.18
C LEU A 163 10.05 -23.32 13.80
N ARG A 164 10.77 -23.70 12.75
CA ARG A 164 10.31 -23.59 11.36
C ARG A 164 9.02 -24.38 11.11
N LYS A 165 8.98 -25.63 11.58
CA LYS A 165 7.82 -26.53 11.49
C LYS A 165 6.82 -26.36 12.64
N ARG A 166 7.01 -25.35 13.49
CA ARG A 166 6.05 -24.95 14.53
C ARG A 166 5.70 -26.08 15.51
N GLU A 167 6.70 -26.86 15.93
CA GLU A 167 6.51 -27.88 16.96
C GLU A 167 6.00 -27.24 18.26
N GLU A 168 4.87 -27.73 18.79
CA GLU A 168 4.17 -27.10 19.92
C GLU A 168 5.08 -26.83 21.13
N LYS A 169 5.96 -27.79 21.46
CA LYS A 169 6.90 -27.65 22.58
C LYS A 169 7.91 -26.53 22.31
N ALA A 170 8.50 -26.49 21.12
CA ALA A 170 9.48 -25.48 20.74
C ALA A 170 8.86 -24.08 20.73
N LEU A 171 7.63 -23.93 20.24
CA LEU A 171 6.92 -22.65 20.28
C LEU A 171 6.59 -22.20 21.70
N ARG A 172 6.17 -23.11 22.58
CA ARG A 172 5.86 -22.79 23.97
C ARG A 172 7.11 -22.34 24.74
N GLU A 173 8.23 -23.03 24.54
CA GLU A 173 9.53 -22.67 25.12
C GLU A 173 10.01 -21.33 24.57
N ALA A 174 9.94 -21.12 23.25
CA ALA A 174 10.32 -19.85 22.62
C ALA A 174 9.45 -18.68 23.09
N LYS A 175 8.12 -18.85 23.16
CA LYS A 175 7.20 -17.82 23.65
C LYS A 175 7.48 -17.44 25.10
N SER A 176 7.87 -18.41 25.93
CA SER A 176 8.26 -18.16 27.33
C SER A 176 9.61 -17.46 27.43
N ALA A 177 10.60 -17.93 26.66
CA ALA A 177 11.96 -17.36 26.65
C ALA A 177 11.99 -15.93 26.07
N LEU A 178 11.12 -15.63 25.11
CA LEU A 178 11.02 -14.35 24.41
C LEU A 178 9.80 -13.53 24.84
N ALA A 179 9.21 -13.81 26.00
CA ALA A 179 7.93 -13.20 26.42
C ALA A 179 7.95 -11.66 26.38
N GLU A 180 9.07 -11.05 26.75
CA GLU A 180 9.27 -9.59 26.72
C GLU A 180 9.32 -9.04 25.29
N GLU A 181 10.01 -9.71 24.37
CA GLU A 181 10.07 -9.31 22.96
C GLU A 181 8.72 -9.53 22.26
N VAL A 182 8.00 -10.60 22.57
CA VAL A 182 6.63 -10.83 22.11
C VAL A 182 5.68 -9.72 22.60
N ALA A 183 5.77 -9.37 23.89
CA ALA A 183 4.98 -8.28 24.46
C ALA A 183 5.34 -6.93 23.84
N PHE A 184 6.63 -6.69 23.55
CA PHE A 184 7.09 -5.49 22.84
C PHE A 184 6.48 -5.39 21.43
N HIS A 185 6.53 -6.46 20.63
CA HIS A 185 5.93 -6.44 19.29
C HIS A 185 4.41 -6.23 19.36
N ALA A 186 3.72 -6.86 20.32
CA ALA A 186 2.31 -6.59 20.57
C ALA A 186 2.04 -5.11 20.92
N PHE A 187 2.90 -4.49 21.73
CA PHE A 187 2.82 -3.07 22.08
C PHE A 187 2.95 -2.16 20.86
N THR A 188 3.87 -2.46 19.94
CA THR A 188 4.00 -1.69 18.69
C THR A 188 2.71 -1.73 17.86
N GLN A 189 2.05 -2.89 17.79
CA GLN A 189 0.79 -3.03 17.07
C GLN A 189 -0.33 -2.25 17.76
N TRP A 190 -0.46 -2.37 19.09
CA TRP A 190 -1.43 -1.58 19.84
C TRP A 190 -1.31 -0.08 19.57
N LEU A 191 -0.08 0.45 19.61
CA LEU A 191 0.18 1.85 19.32
C LEU A 191 -0.21 2.24 17.89
N PHE A 192 0.18 1.42 16.90
CA PHE A 192 -0.17 1.65 15.50
C PHE A 192 -1.69 1.73 15.31
N PHE A 193 -2.42 0.71 15.73
CA PHE A 193 -3.87 0.64 15.51
C PHE A 193 -4.61 1.73 16.29
N ARG A 194 -4.13 2.10 17.49
CA ARG A 194 -4.68 3.21 18.27
C ARG A 194 -4.50 4.56 17.54
N GLN A 195 -3.30 4.83 17.02
CA GLN A 195 -3.03 6.09 16.31
C GLN A 195 -3.74 6.14 14.95
N TRP A 196 -3.77 5.03 14.21
CA TRP A 196 -4.51 4.95 12.95
C TRP A 196 -6.01 5.13 13.16
N GLY A 197 -6.60 4.47 14.16
CA GLY A 197 -8.02 4.61 14.48
C GLY A 197 -8.41 6.06 14.79
N ALA A 198 -7.58 6.79 15.53
CA ALA A 198 -7.80 8.22 15.79
C ALA A 198 -7.71 9.07 14.50
N LEU A 199 -6.78 8.74 13.60
CA LEU A 199 -6.63 9.44 12.32
C LEU A 199 -7.78 9.13 11.35
N LYS A 200 -8.26 7.88 11.31
CA LYS A 200 -9.43 7.48 10.53
C LYS A 200 -10.69 8.19 11.00
N ALA A 201 -10.90 8.30 12.32
CA ALA A 201 -12.02 9.05 12.89
C ALA A 201 -11.97 10.56 12.52
N GLU A 202 -10.78 11.17 12.51
CA GLU A 202 -10.61 12.56 12.05
C GLU A 202 -10.94 12.70 10.55
N ALA A 203 -10.46 11.77 9.72
CA ALA A 203 -10.79 11.75 8.29
C ALA A 203 -12.31 11.65 8.08
N GLU A 204 -12.99 10.76 8.80
CA GLU A 204 -14.45 10.62 8.76
C GLU A 204 -15.18 11.90 9.20
N ALA A 205 -14.72 12.54 10.28
CA ALA A 205 -15.28 13.82 10.75
C ALA A 205 -15.14 14.94 9.73
N LEU A 206 -14.09 14.89 8.89
CA LEU A 206 -13.88 15.82 7.77
C LEU A 206 -14.62 15.39 6.50
N GLY A 207 -15.29 14.23 6.47
CA GLY A 207 -15.94 13.70 5.26
C GLY A 207 -14.96 13.15 4.23
N ILE A 208 -13.77 12.73 4.66
CA ILE A 208 -12.73 12.12 3.83
C ILE A 208 -12.77 10.60 4.03
N ARG A 209 -12.81 9.86 2.92
CA ARG A 209 -12.63 8.41 2.91
C ARG A 209 -11.18 8.06 2.62
N ILE A 210 -10.69 7.01 3.25
CA ILE A 210 -9.34 6.47 3.06
C ILE A 210 -9.41 5.26 2.13
N ILE A 211 -8.59 5.30 1.07
CA ILE A 211 -8.34 4.19 0.16
C ILE A 211 -7.04 3.51 0.60
N GLY A 212 -7.15 2.30 1.10
CA GLY A 212 -6.00 1.45 1.39
C GLY A 212 -5.56 0.66 0.17
N ASP A 213 -4.53 -0.14 0.36
CA ASP A 213 -3.94 -0.96 -0.68
C ASP A 213 -3.43 -2.27 -0.08
N MET A 214 -3.57 -3.37 -0.82
CA MET A 214 -2.96 -4.64 -0.46
C MET A 214 -2.41 -5.37 -1.69
N PRO A 215 -1.19 -5.95 -1.59
CA PRO A 215 -0.69 -6.87 -2.61
C PRO A 215 -1.57 -8.12 -2.66
N ILE A 216 -1.92 -8.62 -3.85
CA ILE A 216 -2.64 -9.89 -3.95
C ILE A 216 -1.87 -11.01 -3.24
N PHE A 217 -0.57 -11.15 -3.51
CA PHE A 217 0.29 -12.14 -2.88
C PHE A 217 0.93 -11.59 -1.60
N VAL A 218 1.15 -12.46 -0.61
CA VAL A 218 1.94 -12.14 0.59
C VAL A 218 3.43 -12.35 0.34
N ALA A 219 4.30 -11.86 1.23
CA ALA A 219 5.74 -12.10 1.15
C ALA A 219 6.09 -13.53 1.62
N GLU A 220 7.14 -14.12 1.05
CA GLU A 220 7.65 -15.44 1.49
C GLU A 220 8.02 -15.44 2.98
N ASP A 221 8.83 -14.47 3.38
CA ASP A 221 9.24 -14.31 4.77
C ASP A 221 8.20 -13.50 5.55
N SER A 222 7.06 -14.11 5.83
CA SER A 222 5.96 -13.50 6.59
C SER A 222 5.34 -14.44 7.62
N ALA A 223 4.70 -13.86 8.63
CA ALA A 223 4.10 -14.58 9.73
C ALA A 223 3.01 -15.56 9.26
N GLU A 224 2.18 -15.16 8.28
CA GLU A 224 1.10 -16.02 7.80
C GLU A 224 1.61 -17.19 6.94
N VAL A 225 2.68 -17.01 6.16
CA VAL A 225 3.29 -18.13 5.41
C VAL A 225 3.94 -19.14 6.38
N TRP A 226 4.57 -18.64 7.45
CA TRP A 226 5.12 -19.50 8.51
C TRP A 226 4.03 -20.24 9.28
N ALA A 227 2.96 -19.54 9.66
CA ALA A 227 1.89 -20.09 10.50
C ALA A 227 0.92 -21.01 9.73
N HIS A 228 0.72 -20.75 8.44
CA HIS A 228 -0.22 -21.44 7.57
C HIS A 228 0.44 -21.92 6.26
N PRO A 229 1.46 -22.79 6.32
CA PRO A 229 2.14 -23.28 5.13
C PRO A 229 1.21 -24.05 4.18
N GLU A 230 0.10 -24.60 4.69
CA GLU A 230 -0.94 -25.31 3.92
C GLU A 230 -1.63 -24.44 2.86
N TRP A 231 -1.62 -23.12 3.01
CA TRP A 231 -2.20 -22.19 2.05
C TRP A 231 -1.29 -21.95 0.84
N PHE A 232 -0.06 -22.45 0.83
CA PHE A 232 0.96 -22.07 -0.14
C PHE A 232 1.66 -23.26 -0.80
N HIS A 233 2.18 -23.05 -2.00
CA HIS A 233 2.97 -24.04 -2.73
C HIS A 233 4.41 -24.13 -2.21
N LEU A 234 4.61 -24.76 -1.05
CA LEU A 234 5.92 -24.93 -0.40
C LEU A 234 6.43 -26.38 -0.45
N ASP A 235 7.76 -26.55 -0.39
CA ASP A 235 8.45 -27.82 -0.14
C ASP A 235 8.54 -28.16 1.37
N GLU A 236 9.12 -29.30 1.72
CA GLU A 236 9.26 -29.75 3.12
C GLU A 236 10.18 -28.85 3.97
N GLU A 237 11.06 -28.10 3.31
CA GLU A 237 11.95 -27.12 3.92
C GLU A 237 11.32 -25.75 4.11
N GLY A 238 10.09 -25.54 3.61
CA GLY A 238 9.35 -24.28 3.69
C GLY A 238 9.73 -23.27 2.62
N ARG A 239 10.23 -23.71 1.46
CA ARG A 239 10.57 -22.86 0.32
C ARG A 239 9.51 -22.96 -0.77
N PRO A 240 9.22 -21.88 -1.51
CA PRO A 240 8.31 -21.93 -2.65
C PRO A 240 8.79 -22.93 -3.71
N THR A 241 7.88 -23.77 -4.18
CA THR A 241 8.08 -24.66 -5.35
C THR A 241 7.77 -23.95 -6.66
N VAL A 242 6.86 -22.97 -6.59
CA VAL A 242 6.51 -22.03 -7.65
C VAL A 242 6.37 -20.63 -7.04
N VAL A 243 6.62 -19.60 -7.85
CA VAL A 243 6.59 -18.20 -7.42
C VAL A 243 5.78 -17.34 -8.38
N ALA A 244 5.29 -16.22 -7.85
CA ALA A 244 4.55 -15.23 -8.61
C ALA A 244 5.44 -14.41 -9.55
N GLY A 245 4.81 -13.89 -10.60
CA GLY A 245 5.39 -12.96 -11.55
C GLY A 245 4.39 -12.57 -12.63
N VAL A 246 4.90 -12.01 -13.71
CA VAL A 246 4.16 -11.76 -14.96
C VAL A 246 4.98 -12.26 -16.16
N PRO A 247 4.32 -12.75 -17.22
CA PRO A 247 5.02 -13.23 -18.40
C PRO A 247 5.76 -12.09 -19.12
N PRO A 248 6.65 -12.42 -20.07
CA PRO A 248 7.10 -11.46 -21.06
C PRO A 248 5.94 -10.78 -21.77
N ASP A 249 6.09 -9.49 -22.00
CA ASP A 249 5.18 -8.67 -22.77
C ASP A 249 5.97 -7.69 -23.65
N TYR A 250 5.28 -6.78 -24.34
CA TYR A 250 5.92 -5.82 -25.22
C TYR A 250 6.76 -4.76 -24.48
N PHE A 251 6.63 -4.65 -23.13
CA PHE A 251 7.44 -3.78 -22.29
C PHE A 251 8.62 -4.51 -21.63
N SER A 252 8.54 -5.83 -21.42
CA SER A 252 9.60 -6.64 -20.84
C SER A 252 9.81 -7.97 -21.58
N GLU A 253 10.96 -8.12 -22.24
CA GLU A 253 11.35 -9.36 -22.93
C GLU A 253 11.45 -10.57 -22.00
N THR A 254 11.67 -10.36 -20.69
CA THR A 254 11.87 -11.46 -19.72
C THR A 254 10.73 -11.59 -18.71
N GLY A 255 9.68 -10.78 -18.85
CA GLY A 255 8.62 -10.64 -17.86
C GLY A 255 9.16 -10.11 -16.54
N GLN A 256 8.53 -10.47 -15.43
CA GLN A 256 9.02 -10.13 -14.09
C GLN A 256 8.83 -11.33 -13.15
N ARG A 257 9.89 -11.72 -12.44
CA ARG A 257 9.85 -12.75 -11.39
C ARG A 257 9.85 -12.06 -10.04
N TRP A 258 8.71 -12.03 -9.35
CA TRP A 258 8.58 -11.31 -8.08
C TRP A 258 9.03 -12.13 -6.88
N GLY A 259 8.88 -13.46 -6.94
CA GLY A 259 9.35 -14.37 -5.90
C GLY A 259 8.36 -14.65 -4.76
N ASN A 260 7.19 -14.01 -4.74
CA ASN A 260 6.15 -14.30 -3.75
C ASN A 260 5.68 -15.77 -3.83
N PRO A 261 5.34 -16.42 -2.70
CA PRO A 261 4.70 -17.72 -2.72
C PRO A 261 3.31 -17.63 -3.35
N LEU A 262 2.92 -18.65 -4.10
CA LEU A 262 1.60 -18.75 -4.71
C LEU A 262 0.63 -19.53 -3.81
N TYR A 263 -0.63 -19.10 -3.82
CA TYR A 263 -1.71 -19.72 -3.07
C TYR A 263 -2.10 -21.09 -3.63
N ARG A 264 -2.39 -22.03 -2.74
CA ARG A 264 -3.15 -23.24 -3.04
C ARG A 264 -4.64 -22.88 -3.01
N TRP A 265 -5.12 -22.31 -4.12
CA TRP A 265 -6.50 -21.83 -4.22
C TRP A 265 -7.56 -22.90 -3.95
N ASP A 266 -7.26 -24.17 -4.22
CA ASP A 266 -8.12 -25.31 -3.90
C ASP A 266 -8.28 -25.51 -2.38
N VAL A 267 -7.22 -25.26 -1.60
CA VAL A 267 -7.25 -25.28 -0.13
C VAL A 267 -8.07 -24.10 0.37
N LEU A 268 -7.77 -22.89 -0.13
CA LEU A 268 -8.50 -21.68 0.27
C LEU A 268 -10.00 -21.79 -0.02
N GLU A 269 -10.39 -22.36 -1.17
CA GLU A 269 -11.80 -22.59 -1.49
C GLU A 269 -12.45 -23.60 -0.51
N ARG A 270 -11.77 -24.73 -0.19
CA ARG A 270 -12.29 -25.71 0.79
C ARG A 270 -12.47 -25.13 2.18
N GLU A 271 -11.64 -24.16 2.56
CA GLU A 271 -11.75 -23.41 3.82
C GLU A 271 -12.72 -22.22 3.73
N GLY A 272 -13.51 -22.13 2.66
CA GLY A 272 -14.51 -21.07 2.48
C GLY A 272 -13.88 -19.68 2.34
N PHE A 273 -12.65 -19.61 1.83
CA PHE A 273 -11.84 -18.41 1.67
C PHE A 273 -11.53 -17.68 2.98
N SER A 274 -11.50 -18.39 4.11
CA SER A 274 -11.30 -17.83 5.47
C SER A 274 -10.16 -16.81 5.56
N PHE A 275 -8.99 -17.12 4.98
CA PHE A 275 -7.85 -16.18 4.93
C PHE A 275 -8.22 -14.85 4.28
N TRP A 276 -8.80 -14.87 3.08
CA TRP A 276 -9.16 -13.68 2.33
C TRP A 276 -10.28 -12.87 2.99
N ILE A 277 -11.26 -13.55 3.60
CA ILE A 277 -12.33 -12.88 4.35
C ILE A 277 -11.74 -12.14 5.55
N ARG A 278 -10.88 -12.77 6.36
CA ARG A 278 -10.21 -12.11 7.49
C ARG A 278 -9.28 -10.98 7.06
N ARG A 279 -8.59 -11.14 5.92
CA ARG A 279 -7.68 -10.11 5.37
C ARG A 279 -8.45 -8.87 4.95
N LEU A 280 -9.59 -9.03 4.28
CA LEU A 280 -10.46 -7.91 3.92
C LEU A 280 -11.15 -7.30 5.15
N GLU A 281 -11.61 -8.12 6.10
CA GLU A 281 -12.20 -7.65 7.36
C GLU A 281 -11.22 -6.73 8.10
N LYS A 282 -9.98 -7.18 8.30
CA LYS A 282 -8.93 -6.36 8.94
C LYS A 282 -8.62 -5.10 8.14
N ALA A 283 -8.56 -5.18 6.82
CA ALA A 283 -8.33 -4.01 5.97
C ALA A 283 -9.45 -2.98 6.09
N LEU A 284 -10.71 -3.40 6.23
CA LEU A 284 -11.86 -2.49 6.36
C LEU A 284 -11.98 -1.84 7.74
N GLU A 285 -11.31 -2.37 8.76
CA GLU A 285 -11.10 -1.62 10.01
C GLU A 285 -10.23 -0.37 9.76
N LEU A 286 -9.27 -0.46 8.82
CA LEU A 286 -8.33 0.60 8.51
C LEU A 286 -8.83 1.55 7.41
N PHE A 287 -9.55 1.01 6.44
CA PHE A 287 -9.86 1.69 5.17
C PHE A 287 -11.35 1.65 4.85
N HIS A 288 -11.77 2.58 4.00
CA HIS A 288 -13.15 2.61 3.49
C HIS A 288 -13.26 1.89 2.14
N LEU A 289 -12.18 1.90 1.36
CA LEU A 289 -12.01 1.14 0.12
C LEU A 289 -10.62 0.51 0.12
N VAL A 290 -10.50 -0.63 -0.55
CA VAL A 290 -9.22 -1.36 -0.65
C VAL A 290 -8.87 -1.55 -2.12
N ARG A 291 -7.79 -0.92 -2.58
CA ARG A 291 -7.14 -1.32 -3.84
C ARG A 291 -6.52 -2.70 -3.63
N VAL A 292 -6.81 -3.64 -4.51
CA VAL A 292 -6.08 -4.91 -4.56
C VAL A 292 -5.18 -4.89 -5.78
N ASP A 293 -3.88 -4.86 -5.51
CA ASP A 293 -2.83 -4.90 -6.51
C ASP A 293 -2.86 -6.20 -7.30
N HIS A 294 -2.57 -6.15 -8.60
CA HIS A 294 -2.59 -7.28 -9.51
C HIS A 294 -3.91 -8.07 -9.48
N PHE A 295 -5.04 -7.35 -9.54
CA PHE A 295 -6.39 -7.92 -9.44
C PHE A 295 -6.62 -9.07 -10.43
N ARG A 296 -6.00 -8.99 -11.61
CA ARG A 296 -6.09 -10.02 -12.65
C ARG A 296 -5.68 -11.42 -12.16
N GLY A 297 -4.86 -11.50 -11.12
CA GLY A 297 -4.46 -12.74 -10.44
C GLY A 297 -5.62 -13.54 -9.84
N PHE A 298 -6.78 -12.94 -9.59
CA PHE A 298 -7.99 -13.65 -9.14
C PHE A 298 -8.69 -14.41 -10.26
N GLU A 299 -8.49 -14.00 -11.52
CA GLU A 299 -8.98 -14.74 -12.69
C GLU A 299 -7.97 -15.81 -13.10
N ALA A 300 -6.72 -15.38 -13.30
CA ALA A 300 -5.58 -16.24 -13.56
C ALA A 300 -4.28 -15.56 -13.12
N TYR A 301 -3.34 -16.34 -12.61
CA TYR A 301 -2.01 -15.87 -12.23
C TYR A 301 -0.93 -16.59 -13.04
N TRP A 302 0.21 -15.92 -13.19
CA TRP A 302 1.39 -16.50 -13.85
C TRP A 302 2.23 -17.25 -12.83
N GLU A 303 2.33 -18.57 -13.01
CA GLU A 303 3.05 -19.50 -12.14
C GLU A 303 4.42 -19.80 -12.74
N ILE A 304 5.49 -19.44 -12.03
CA ILE A 304 6.88 -19.67 -12.46
C ILE A 304 7.50 -20.75 -11.55
N PRO A 305 8.08 -21.83 -12.08
CA PRO A 305 8.85 -22.79 -11.28
C PRO A 305 9.96 -22.07 -10.50
N ALA A 306 10.08 -22.33 -9.20
CA ALA A 306 10.97 -21.55 -8.33
C ALA A 306 12.45 -21.64 -8.74
N SER A 307 12.85 -22.74 -9.40
CA SER A 307 14.18 -22.96 -9.98
C SER A 307 14.51 -22.07 -11.17
N CYS A 308 13.50 -21.51 -11.87
CA CYS A 308 13.72 -20.66 -13.02
C CYS A 308 14.18 -19.25 -12.56
N PRO A 309 15.25 -18.70 -13.17
CA PRO A 309 15.79 -17.40 -12.78
C PRO A 309 14.96 -16.22 -13.31
N THR A 310 14.14 -16.44 -14.34
CA THR A 310 13.30 -15.43 -15.00
C THR A 310 11.84 -15.92 -15.09
N ALA A 311 10.95 -15.08 -15.60
CA ALA A 311 9.52 -15.40 -15.72
C ALA A 311 9.13 -16.05 -17.05
N VAL A 312 10.09 -16.32 -17.94
CA VAL A 312 9.82 -16.78 -19.32
C VAL A 312 9.21 -18.19 -19.36
N GLU A 313 9.62 -19.08 -18.47
CA GLU A 313 9.16 -20.48 -18.37
C GLU A 313 8.02 -20.66 -17.37
N GLY A 314 7.08 -19.72 -17.33
CA GLY A 314 5.87 -19.84 -16.51
C GLY A 314 4.65 -20.36 -17.28
N ARG A 315 3.51 -20.43 -16.59
CA ARG A 315 2.21 -20.75 -17.18
C ARG A 315 1.08 -20.01 -16.50
N TRP A 316 0.00 -19.73 -17.23
CA TRP A 316 -1.23 -19.23 -16.63
C TRP A 316 -1.98 -20.35 -15.90
N VAL A 317 -2.36 -20.09 -14.66
CA VAL A 317 -3.19 -20.98 -13.83
C VAL A 317 -4.44 -20.23 -13.41
N LYS A 318 -5.62 -20.83 -13.61
CA LYS A 318 -6.90 -20.23 -13.24
C LYS A 318 -7.06 -20.21 -11.72
N ALA A 319 -7.56 -19.08 -11.20
CA ALA A 319 -7.95 -18.92 -9.80
C ALA A 319 -9.49 -18.84 -9.69
N PRO A 320 -10.07 -19.24 -8.54
CA PRO A 320 -11.52 -19.25 -8.33
C PRO A 320 -12.06 -17.85 -7.96
N GLY A 321 -11.65 -16.79 -8.68
CA GLY A 321 -12.01 -15.40 -8.38
C GLY A 321 -13.50 -15.16 -8.26
N GLU A 322 -14.31 -15.73 -9.17
CA GLU A 322 -15.77 -15.63 -9.11
C GLU A 322 -16.32 -16.11 -7.76
N LYS A 323 -15.89 -17.29 -7.30
CA LYS A 323 -16.37 -17.87 -6.04
C LYS A 323 -15.90 -17.06 -4.83
N LEU A 324 -14.65 -16.57 -4.87
CA LEU A 324 -14.12 -15.69 -3.84
C LEU A 324 -14.96 -14.41 -3.72
N PHE A 325 -15.21 -13.72 -4.83
CA PHE A 325 -15.94 -12.45 -4.82
C PHE A 325 -17.43 -12.63 -4.51
N GLN A 326 -18.05 -13.76 -4.88
CA GLN A 326 -19.37 -14.13 -4.37
C GLN A 326 -19.36 -14.26 -2.84
N LYS A 327 -18.32 -14.92 -2.27
CA LYS A 327 -18.21 -15.06 -0.82
C LYS A 327 -17.97 -13.73 -0.11
N ILE A 328 -17.15 -12.85 -0.68
CA ILE A 328 -16.94 -11.49 -0.16
C ILE A 328 -18.28 -10.73 -0.15
N GLN A 329 -19.01 -10.75 -1.27
CA GLN A 329 -20.32 -10.10 -1.38
C GLN A 329 -21.35 -10.67 -0.39
N GLU A 330 -21.33 -11.98 -0.13
CA GLU A 330 -22.18 -12.65 0.88
C GLU A 330 -21.86 -12.17 2.31
N VAL A 331 -20.57 -12.05 2.65
CA VAL A 331 -20.13 -11.71 4.01
C VAL A 331 -20.29 -10.21 4.31
N PHE A 332 -19.90 -9.35 3.38
CA PHE A 332 -19.82 -7.90 3.62
C PHE A 332 -21.05 -7.13 3.12
N GLY A 333 -21.95 -7.75 2.35
CA GLY A 333 -23.12 -7.08 1.76
C GLY A 333 -22.79 -6.13 0.61
N GLU A 334 -21.51 -5.80 0.40
CA GLU A 334 -20.95 -5.15 -0.77
C GLU A 334 -19.50 -5.63 -0.99
N VAL A 335 -18.87 -5.24 -2.10
CA VAL A 335 -17.46 -5.52 -2.37
C VAL A 335 -16.69 -4.20 -2.38
N PRO A 336 -16.10 -3.75 -1.25
CA PRO A 336 -15.40 -2.47 -1.11
C PRO A 336 -13.98 -2.48 -1.72
N VAL A 337 -13.84 -3.06 -2.91
CA VAL A 337 -12.56 -3.25 -3.62
C VAL A 337 -12.44 -2.33 -4.84
N LEU A 338 -11.25 -1.78 -5.04
CA LEU A 338 -10.81 -1.17 -6.30
C LEU A 338 -9.87 -2.16 -6.99
N ALA A 339 -10.12 -2.43 -8.27
CA ALA A 339 -9.31 -3.35 -9.05
C ALA A 339 -8.10 -2.62 -9.65
N GLU A 340 -6.90 -3.05 -9.28
CA GLU A 340 -5.70 -2.75 -10.06
C GLU A 340 -5.69 -3.64 -11.31
N ASP A 341 -6.11 -3.08 -12.43
CA ASP A 341 -6.29 -3.75 -13.72
C ASP A 341 -5.42 -3.12 -14.82
N LEU A 342 -4.19 -2.75 -14.49
CA LEU A 342 -3.21 -2.26 -15.45
C LEU A 342 -2.52 -3.43 -16.18
N GLY A 343 -1.84 -3.10 -17.28
CA GLY A 343 -1.21 -4.08 -18.16
C GLY A 343 -2.20 -4.72 -19.15
N VAL A 344 -1.80 -5.85 -19.74
CA VAL A 344 -2.65 -6.58 -20.70
C VAL A 344 -3.70 -7.40 -19.95
N ILE A 345 -4.95 -6.93 -20.03
CA ILE A 345 -6.12 -7.54 -19.37
C ILE A 345 -6.96 -8.32 -20.38
N THR A 346 -7.50 -9.46 -19.96
CA THR A 346 -8.34 -10.32 -20.80
C THR A 346 -9.83 -10.05 -20.55
N PRO A 347 -10.73 -10.37 -21.50
CA PRO A 347 -12.17 -10.20 -21.32
C PRO A 347 -12.73 -10.89 -20.06
N GLU A 348 -12.13 -12.00 -19.62
CA GLU A 348 -12.52 -12.70 -18.39
C GLU A 348 -12.23 -11.89 -17.13
N VAL A 349 -11.12 -11.13 -17.11
CA VAL A 349 -10.77 -10.27 -15.98
C VAL A 349 -11.71 -9.05 -15.93
N GLU A 350 -12.01 -8.47 -17.09
CA GLU A 350 -13.01 -7.39 -17.19
C GLU A 350 -14.39 -7.88 -16.72
N ALA A 351 -14.82 -9.06 -17.18
CA ALA A 351 -16.07 -9.67 -16.77
C ALA A 351 -16.12 -9.95 -15.25
N LEU A 352 -15.01 -10.38 -14.65
CA LEU A 352 -14.91 -10.56 -13.19
C LEU A 352 -15.06 -9.22 -12.47
N ARG A 353 -14.31 -8.19 -12.89
CA ARG A 353 -14.37 -6.83 -12.32
C ARG A 353 -15.79 -6.25 -12.41
N ASP A 354 -16.38 -6.29 -13.60
CA ASP A 354 -17.65 -5.64 -13.91
C ASP A 354 -18.83 -6.34 -13.25
N ARG A 355 -18.79 -7.68 -13.12
CA ARG A 355 -19.82 -8.47 -12.43
C ARG A 355 -20.03 -8.03 -10.98
N PHE A 356 -18.96 -7.69 -10.27
CA PHE A 356 -19.03 -7.21 -8.88
C PHE A 356 -19.03 -5.68 -8.78
N GLY A 357 -19.10 -4.97 -9.92
CA GLY A 357 -19.14 -3.51 -9.98
C GLY A 357 -17.91 -2.84 -9.37
N LEU A 358 -16.73 -3.43 -9.58
CA LEU A 358 -15.47 -2.95 -9.03
C LEU A 358 -14.91 -1.85 -9.94
N PRO A 359 -14.57 -0.68 -9.41
CA PRO A 359 -13.90 0.34 -10.20
C PRO A 359 -12.50 -0.11 -10.62
N GLY A 360 -12.19 0.00 -11.92
CA GLY A 360 -10.83 -0.20 -12.46
C GLY A 360 -9.96 1.06 -12.35
N MET A 361 -8.78 1.02 -12.93
CA MET A 361 -7.79 2.10 -12.92
C MET A 361 -7.51 2.64 -14.33
N LYS A 362 -7.23 3.93 -14.41
CA LYS A 362 -6.74 4.60 -15.62
C LYS A 362 -5.56 5.48 -15.27
N VAL A 363 -4.44 5.37 -16.01
CA VAL A 363 -3.21 6.12 -15.73
C VAL A 363 -2.85 6.93 -16.96
N LEU A 364 -2.93 8.26 -16.87
CA LEU A 364 -2.76 9.16 -18.01
C LEU A 364 -1.35 9.09 -18.61
N GLN A 365 -0.31 8.80 -17.81
CA GLN A 365 1.05 8.61 -18.34
C GLN A 365 1.17 7.45 -19.35
N PHE A 366 0.22 6.51 -19.37
CA PHE A 366 0.18 5.41 -20.34
C PHE A 366 -0.73 5.69 -21.55
N ALA A 367 -1.26 6.91 -21.69
CA ALA A 367 -2.30 7.22 -22.67
C ALA A 367 -1.76 7.73 -24.03
N PHE A 368 -0.46 8.01 -24.14
CA PHE A 368 0.08 8.83 -25.22
C PHE A 368 1.18 8.13 -26.04
N ASP A 369 1.41 6.84 -25.81
CA ASP A 369 2.41 6.01 -26.50
C ASP A 369 1.87 5.30 -27.75
N ASP A 370 0.55 5.34 -27.96
CA ASP A 370 -0.17 4.70 -29.06
C ASP A 370 -1.20 5.64 -29.72
N GLY A 371 -2.19 5.10 -30.42
CA GLY A 371 -3.26 5.83 -31.09
C GLY A 371 -4.43 6.29 -30.19
N MET A 372 -5.49 6.79 -30.85
CA MET A 372 -6.70 7.29 -30.18
C MET A 372 -7.52 6.18 -29.51
N GLU A 373 -7.29 4.92 -29.86
CA GLU A 373 -7.88 3.72 -29.28
C GLU A 373 -7.31 3.38 -27.89
N ASN A 374 -6.23 4.04 -27.46
CA ASN A 374 -5.59 3.72 -26.19
C ASN A 374 -6.60 3.86 -25.03
N PRO A 375 -6.83 2.80 -24.24
CA PRO A 375 -7.90 2.75 -23.23
C PRO A 375 -7.64 3.69 -22.04
N PHE A 376 -6.45 4.28 -21.94
CA PHE A 376 -6.08 5.28 -20.94
C PHE A 376 -6.39 6.72 -21.38
N LEU A 377 -6.84 6.95 -22.62
CA LEU A 377 -7.33 8.26 -23.04
C LEU A 377 -8.75 8.52 -22.49
N PRO A 378 -9.03 9.71 -21.93
CA PRO A 378 -10.31 10.04 -21.29
C PRO A 378 -11.58 9.81 -22.11
N HIS A 379 -11.54 9.92 -23.45
CA HIS A 379 -12.71 9.68 -24.29
C HIS A 379 -13.09 8.20 -24.40
N ASN A 380 -12.17 7.28 -24.06
CA ASN A 380 -12.37 5.84 -24.04
C ASN A 380 -12.81 5.30 -22.67
N TYR A 381 -12.94 6.18 -21.67
CA TYR A 381 -13.39 5.76 -20.35
C TYR A 381 -14.86 5.32 -20.41
N PRO A 382 -15.24 4.30 -19.62
CA PRO A 382 -16.59 3.77 -19.69
C PRO A 382 -17.62 4.82 -19.24
N ALA A 383 -18.76 4.89 -19.93
CA ALA A 383 -19.80 5.89 -19.69
C ALA A 383 -20.37 5.85 -18.26
N HIS A 384 -20.39 4.69 -17.59
CA HIS A 384 -20.80 4.57 -16.19
C HIS A 384 -19.80 5.22 -15.20
N GLY A 385 -18.57 5.50 -15.66
CA GLY A 385 -17.54 6.22 -14.93
C GLY A 385 -16.91 5.44 -13.76
N TRP A 386 -17.10 4.12 -13.67
CA TRP A 386 -16.56 3.29 -12.58
C TRP A 386 -15.08 2.97 -12.80
N VAL A 387 -14.28 4.02 -12.82
CA VAL A 387 -12.83 3.97 -12.87
C VAL A 387 -12.26 5.06 -11.98
N VAL A 388 -11.05 4.81 -11.48
CA VAL A 388 -10.22 5.80 -10.81
C VAL A 388 -9.13 6.25 -11.77
N VAL A 389 -9.12 7.53 -12.12
CA VAL A 389 -8.07 8.11 -12.97
C VAL A 389 -6.94 8.68 -12.14
N TYR A 390 -5.72 8.38 -12.55
CA TYR A 390 -4.47 8.88 -12.01
C TYR A 390 -3.69 9.60 -13.11
N THR A 391 -2.85 10.56 -12.74
CA THR A 391 -1.77 11.01 -13.63
C THR A 391 -0.73 9.91 -13.75
N GLY A 392 -0.14 9.54 -12.62
CA GLY A 392 0.74 8.39 -12.39
C GLY A 392 0.44 7.75 -11.04
N THR A 393 0.87 6.50 -10.85
CA THR A 393 0.83 5.79 -9.56
C THR A 393 2.13 6.00 -8.78
N HIS A 394 2.36 5.22 -7.71
CA HIS A 394 3.62 5.23 -6.96
C HIS A 394 4.77 4.54 -7.72
N ASP A 395 4.48 3.68 -8.71
CA ASP A 395 5.46 3.00 -9.55
C ASP A 395 5.89 3.82 -10.76
N ASN A 396 5.09 4.82 -11.11
CA ASN A 396 5.39 5.77 -12.16
C ASN A 396 6.41 6.81 -11.69
N ASP A 397 7.05 7.47 -12.65
CA ASP A 397 7.74 8.73 -12.34
C ASP A 397 6.70 9.83 -12.00
N THR A 398 7.15 10.94 -11.42
CA THR A 398 6.31 12.14 -11.36
C THR A 398 5.94 12.55 -12.78
N THR A 399 4.82 13.25 -12.95
CA THR A 399 4.38 13.66 -14.29
C THR A 399 5.39 14.56 -14.99
N LEU A 400 6.09 15.42 -14.25
CA LEU A 400 7.17 16.23 -14.83
C LEU A 400 8.38 15.37 -15.20
N GLY A 401 8.78 14.41 -14.34
CA GLY A 401 9.88 13.48 -14.63
C GLY A 401 9.61 12.59 -15.84
N TRP A 402 8.40 12.03 -15.91
CA TRP A 402 7.90 11.30 -17.08
C TRP A 402 7.92 12.18 -18.32
N TYR A 403 7.33 13.38 -18.27
CA TYR A 403 7.27 14.26 -19.45
C TYR A 403 8.67 14.60 -19.95
N ARG A 404 9.63 14.90 -19.06
CA ARG A 404 11.02 15.19 -19.45
C ARG A 404 11.66 14.03 -20.22
N THR A 405 11.36 12.79 -19.84
CA THR A 405 11.93 11.57 -20.45
C THR A 405 11.08 10.94 -21.56
N ALA A 406 9.84 11.39 -21.74
CA ALA A 406 8.93 10.91 -22.78
C ALA A 406 9.47 11.15 -24.19
N THR A 407 9.06 10.28 -25.11
CA THR A 407 9.43 10.32 -26.53
C THR A 407 8.86 11.58 -27.21
N PRO A 408 9.45 11.99 -28.36
CA PRO A 408 8.89 13.09 -29.15
C PRO A 408 7.44 12.85 -29.60
N HIS A 409 7.08 11.58 -29.86
CA HIS A 409 5.72 11.19 -30.22
C HIS A 409 4.74 11.48 -29.07
N GLU A 410 5.03 10.96 -27.87
CA GLU A 410 4.19 11.17 -26.69
C GLU A 410 4.03 12.66 -26.38
N LYS A 411 5.12 13.44 -26.38
CA LYS A 411 5.06 14.89 -26.11
C LYS A 411 4.15 15.64 -27.09
N ALA A 412 4.28 15.34 -28.39
CA ALA A 412 3.44 15.95 -29.42
C ALA A 412 1.97 15.51 -29.28
N PHE A 413 1.73 14.25 -28.94
CA PHE A 413 0.38 13.74 -28.76
C PHE A 413 -0.29 14.33 -27.50
N VAL A 414 0.42 14.41 -26.37
CA VAL A 414 -0.04 15.10 -25.14
C VAL A 414 -0.50 16.51 -25.45
N ALA A 415 0.35 17.31 -26.12
CA ALA A 415 0.03 18.70 -26.43
C ALA A 415 -1.21 18.82 -27.32
N ARG A 416 -1.31 18.00 -28.39
CA ARG A 416 -2.46 17.99 -29.30
C ARG A 416 -3.75 17.57 -28.56
N TYR A 417 -3.70 16.44 -27.86
CA TYR A 417 -4.87 15.89 -27.19
C TYR A 417 -5.37 16.81 -26.07
N LEU A 418 -4.47 17.44 -25.31
CA LEU A 418 -4.85 18.48 -24.35
C LEU A 418 -5.51 19.67 -25.03
N ALA A 419 -4.97 20.14 -26.16
CA ALA A 419 -5.54 21.27 -26.91
C ALA A 419 -6.95 20.95 -27.42
N ASP A 420 -7.19 19.73 -27.91
CA ASP A 420 -8.53 19.26 -28.32
C ASP A 420 -9.54 19.27 -27.15
N TRP A 421 -9.05 19.16 -25.91
CA TRP A 421 -9.84 19.27 -24.67
C TRP A 421 -9.85 20.67 -24.06
N GLY A 422 -9.35 21.67 -24.80
CA GLY A 422 -9.28 23.07 -24.38
C GLY A 422 -8.30 23.32 -23.23
N ILE A 423 -7.22 22.53 -23.14
CA ILE A 423 -6.14 22.67 -22.16
C ILE A 423 -4.85 22.96 -22.93
N THR A 424 -4.14 24.00 -22.54
CA THR A 424 -2.85 24.38 -23.15
C THR A 424 -1.84 24.68 -22.07
N PHE A 425 -0.57 24.50 -22.36
CA PHE A 425 0.54 24.86 -21.49
C PHE A 425 1.66 25.52 -22.33
N ARG A 426 2.52 26.30 -21.67
CA ARG A 426 3.66 26.97 -22.30
C ARG A 426 4.99 26.34 -21.89
N GLU A 427 5.13 26.04 -20.61
CA GLU A 427 6.35 25.48 -20.02
C GLU A 427 6.10 24.05 -19.52
N GLU A 428 7.17 23.25 -19.37
CA GLU A 428 7.05 21.85 -18.96
C GLU A 428 6.53 21.69 -17.51
N GLU A 429 6.80 22.66 -16.64
CA GLU A 429 6.34 22.71 -15.24
C GLU A 429 4.80 22.81 -15.13
N GLU A 430 4.11 23.20 -16.21
CA GLU A 430 2.66 23.28 -16.27
C GLU A 430 2.01 21.93 -16.64
N VAL A 431 2.77 20.98 -17.20
CA VAL A 431 2.27 19.67 -17.67
C VAL A 431 1.60 18.85 -16.56
N PRO A 432 2.13 18.75 -15.33
CA PRO A 432 1.45 18.05 -14.23
C PRO A 432 0.03 18.57 -13.98
N TRP A 433 -0.13 19.89 -13.89
CA TRP A 433 -1.44 20.51 -13.70
C TRP A 433 -2.34 20.39 -14.93
N ALA A 434 -1.78 20.39 -16.14
CA ALA A 434 -2.53 20.16 -17.37
C ALA A 434 -3.11 18.72 -17.43
N LEU A 435 -2.33 17.70 -17.08
CA LEU A 435 -2.82 16.31 -17.02
C LEU A 435 -3.79 16.09 -15.85
N MET A 436 -3.56 16.69 -14.69
CA MET A 436 -4.55 16.66 -13.60
C MET A 436 -5.89 17.28 -14.04
N HIS A 437 -5.85 18.38 -14.80
CA HIS A 437 -7.06 18.99 -15.34
C HIS A 437 -7.77 18.07 -16.34
N LEU A 438 -7.02 17.41 -17.22
CA LEU A 438 -7.57 16.44 -18.17
C LEU A 438 -8.26 15.28 -17.45
N GLY A 439 -7.62 14.70 -16.44
CA GLY A 439 -8.21 13.63 -15.62
C GLY A 439 -9.46 14.11 -14.89
N MET A 440 -9.47 15.34 -14.36
CA MET A 440 -10.65 15.89 -13.69
C MET A 440 -11.80 16.14 -14.66
N LYS A 441 -11.53 16.56 -15.91
CA LYS A 441 -12.56 16.70 -16.96
C LYS A 441 -13.17 15.38 -17.42
N SER A 442 -12.46 14.26 -17.28
CA SER A 442 -12.94 12.94 -17.72
C SER A 442 -14.23 12.49 -17.02
N VAL A 443 -14.88 11.45 -17.56
CA VAL A 443 -16.07 10.82 -16.96
C VAL A 443 -15.75 9.94 -15.74
N ALA A 444 -14.46 9.69 -15.44
CA ALA A 444 -14.06 8.92 -14.27
C ALA A 444 -14.68 9.49 -12.99
N ARG A 445 -15.36 8.65 -12.20
CA ARG A 445 -16.00 9.10 -10.95
C ARG A 445 -14.97 9.57 -9.94
N LEU A 446 -13.80 8.95 -9.88
CA LEU A 446 -12.75 9.40 -8.98
C LEU A 446 -11.49 9.77 -9.75
N ALA A 447 -10.93 10.94 -9.43
CA ALA A 447 -9.60 11.35 -9.86
C ALA A 447 -8.67 11.39 -8.65
N VAL A 448 -7.57 10.65 -8.64
CA VAL A 448 -6.60 10.60 -7.54
C VAL A 448 -5.22 10.96 -8.06
N TYR A 449 -4.58 11.95 -7.45
CA TYR A 449 -3.27 12.42 -7.91
C TYR A 449 -2.20 12.31 -6.84
N PRO A 450 -0.97 11.89 -7.20
CA PRO A 450 0.15 11.93 -6.28
C PRO A 450 0.46 13.38 -5.89
N VAL A 451 0.77 13.62 -4.63
CA VAL A 451 1.08 14.98 -4.14
C VAL A 451 2.29 15.58 -4.85
N GLN A 452 3.20 14.77 -5.36
CA GLN A 452 4.33 15.20 -6.19
C GLN A 452 3.88 15.98 -7.43
N ASP A 453 2.75 15.62 -8.04
CA ASP A 453 2.21 16.29 -9.23
C ASP A 453 1.48 17.59 -8.87
N VAL A 454 0.85 17.66 -7.69
CA VAL A 454 0.33 18.92 -7.13
C VAL A 454 1.44 19.95 -6.98
N LEU A 455 2.62 19.48 -6.57
CA LEU A 455 3.84 20.28 -6.40
C LEU A 455 4.68 20.43 -7.67
N ALA A 456 4.28 19.79 -8.79
CA ALA A 456 5.03 19.73 -10.03
C ALA A 456 6.53 19.36 -9.85
N LEU A 457 6.84 18.40 -8.98
CA LEU A 457 8.20 17.94 -8.72
C LEU A 457 8.72 17.03 -9.84
N GLY A 458 10.04 16.96 -10.02
CA GLY A 458 10.69 16.09 -10.99
C GLY A 458 10.97 14.68 -10.45
N SER A 459 11.77 13.91 -11.20
CA SER A 459 12.09 12.51 -10.87
C SER A 459 12.79 12.30 -9.53
N GLU A 460 13.35 13.34 -8.93
CA GLU A 460 13.90 13.30 -7.57
C GLU A 460 12.86 12.94 -6.51
N ALA A 461 11.58 13.15 -6.82
CA ALA A 461 10.43 12.88 -5.95
C ALA A 461 9.67 11.59 -6.31
N ARG A 462 10.17 10.80 -7.27
CA ARG A 462 9.60 9.49 -7.60
C ARG A 462 9.54 8.59 -6.37
N MET A 463 8.38 7.96 -6.14
CA MET A 463 8.17 7.12 -4.95
C MET A 463 8.85 5.76 -5.12
N ASN A 464 8.62 5.06 -6.23
CA ASN A 464 9.27 3.79 -6.53
C ASN A 464 9.72 3.74 -7.99
N TYR A 465 10.87 3.12 -8.22
CA TYR A 465 11.34 2.72 -9.54
C TYR A 465 11.37 1.19 -9.58
N PRO A 466 10.35 0.53 -10.18
CA PRO A 466 10.32 -0.93 -10.31
C PRO A 466 11.59 -1.50 -10.95
N GLY A 467 12.13 -2.58 -10.36
CA GLY A 467 13.38 -3.20 -10.80
C GLY A 467 14.67 -2.55 -10.26
N ARG A 468 14.60 -1.35 -9.65
CA ARG A 468 15.74 -0.74 -8.97
C ARG A 468 15.83 -1.24 -7.51
N PRO A 469 16.99 -1.73 -7.05
CA PRO A 469 17.09 -2.36 -5.73
C PRO A 469 17.13 -1.38 -4.54
N SER A 470 17.44 -0.10 -4.75
CA SER A 470 17.62 0.88 -3.67
C SER A 470 17.18 2.29 -4.03
N GLY A 471 16.86 3.09 -3.02
CA GLY A 471 16.47 4.49 -3.14
C GLY A 471 14.96 4.75 -3.31
N ASN A 472 14.15 3.69 -3.23
CA ASN A 472 12.69 3.73 -3.33
C ASN A 472 12.04 4.04 -1.98
N TRP A 473 10.74 4.35 -2.01
CA TRP A 473 9.84 4.56 -0.88
C TRP A 473 10.20 5.73 0.05
N ALA A 474 11.23 6.48 -0.33
CA ALA A 474 11.92 7.39 0.56
C ALA A 474 11.51 8.84 0.39
N TRP A 475 10.78 9.24 -0.66
CA TRP A 475 10.41 10.64 -0.83
C TRP A 475 9.53 11.16 0.31
N ARG A 476 9.80 12.39 0.78
CA ARG A 476 8.99 13.08 1.79
C ARG A 476 8.73 14.54 1.41
N LEU A 477 7.59 15.04 1.85
CA LEU A 477 7.30 16.46 1.88
C LEU A 477 8.26 17.19 2.83
N LEU A 478 8.62 18.41 2.45
CA LEU A 478 9.22 19.37 3.36
C LEU A 478 8.12 20.12 4.13
N PRO A 479 8.38 20.56 5.38
CA PRO A 479 7.44 21.39 6.12
C PRO A 479 6.98 22.61 5.31
N GLY A 480 5.66 22.79 5.16
CA GLY A 480 5.08 23.88 4.38
C GLY A 480 5.18 23.73 2.86
N GLY A 481 5.74 22.62 2.34
CA GLY A 481 5.85 22.38 0.90
C GLY A 481 4.50 22.31 0.19
N LEU A 482 3.49 21.76 0.87
CA LEU A 482 2.10 21.74 0.41
C LEU A 482 1.34 22.94 1.00
N SER A 483 1.30 24.04 0.25
CA SER A 483 0.73 25.32 0.70
C SER A 483 -0.79 25.46 0.44
N PRO A 484 -1.50 26.36 1.15
CA PRO A 484 -2.93 26.63 0.90
C PRO A 484 -3.26 27.05 -0.54
N GLU A 485 -2.32 27.66 -1.27
CA GLU A 485 -2.51 28.04 -2.68
C GLU A 485 -2.71 26.81 -3.58
N HIS A 486 -1.95 25.73 -3.34
CA HIS A 486 -2.17 24.45 -4.02
C HIS A 486 -3.58 23.92 -3.75
N GLY A 487 -4.04 24.03 -2.50
CA GLY A 487 -5.38 23.61 -2.09
C GLY A 487 -6.48 24.43 -2.78
N ALA A 488 -6.32 25.75 -2.84
CA ALA A 488 -7.27 26.63 -3.54
C ALA A 488 -7.32 26.33 -5.05
N ARG A 489 -6.17 26.07 -5.68
CA ARG A 489 -6.10 25.72 -7.10
C ARG A 489 -6.74 24.36 -7.39
N LEU A 490 -6.52 23.35 -6.54
CA LEU A 490 -7.23 22.06 -6.60
C LEU A 490 -8.75 22.25 -6.47
N ARG A 491 -9.18 23.06 -5.49
CA ARG A 491 -10.60 23.35 -5.25
C ARG A 491 -11.27 23.99 -6.46
N ALA A 492 -10.64 25.00 -7.07
CA ALA A 492 -11.15 25.66 -8.26
C ALA A 492 -11.26 24.71 -9.46
N MET A 493 -10.27 23.82 -9.64
CA MET A 493 -10.32 22.78 -10.68
C MET A 493 -11.45 21.77 -10.41
N ALA A 494 -11.65 21.36 -9.16
CA ALA A 494 -12.73 20.46 -8.77
C ALA A 494 -14.11 21.10 -8.95
N GLU A 495 -14.26 22.40 -8.66
CA GLU A 495 -15.49 23.16 -8.92
C GLU A 495 -15.81 23.20 -10.42
N ALA A 496 -14.83 23.57 -11.25
CA ALA A 496 -14.97 23.65 -12.70
C ALA A 496 -15.27 22.30 -13.38
N THR A 497 -15.07 21.18 -12.67
CA THR A 497 -15.26 19.82 -13.20
C THR A 497 -16.29 19.00 -12.41
N GLU A 498 -17.07 19.66 -11.54
CA GLU A 498 -18.17 19.08 -10.75
C GLU A 498 -17.72 17.92 -9.83
N ARG A 499 -16.66 18.14 -9.04
CA ARG A 499 -16.05 17.15 -8.14
C ARG A 499 -16.08 17.50 -6.64
N LEU A 500 -16.60 18.67 -6.27
CA LEU A 500 -16.70 19.10 -4.87
C LEU A 500 -17.69 18.26 -4.03
#